data_AF-A0A516GHP1-F1
#
_entry.id   AF-A0A516GHP1-F1
#
_cell.length_a   1.000
_cell.length_b   1.000
_cell.length_c   1.000
_cell.angle_alpha   90.00
_cell.angle_beta   90.00
_cell.angle_gamma   90.00
#
_symmetry.space_group_name_H-M   'P 1'
#
loop_
_entity.id
_entity.type
_entity.pdbx_description
1 polymer ?
#
loop_
_entity_poly.entity_id
_entity_poly.type
_entity_poly.pdbx_seq_one_letter_code
_entity_poly.pdbx_strand_id
1 'polypeptide(L)'
;MSQAIDKATSNKEIAQILQQAEAQAEENYKQGVKAEAIQAIDDAVKAKEMAIEKSDLTTEEKAALKGNVEAHANEAKATIATLDNDVEVAELASEAVTNITLMGMDDETAKATAKDTIAALSTLTPEQQDQLSQAIDKATSNKEIAQILQQAEAQAEENYKQGVKAEAIQAIDDAVKAKEMAIEKSDLTTEEKAALKGNVEAHANEAKATIATLDNDVEVAELASEAVTNITLMGMDDETAKATAKDTIAALSTLTPEQQDQLSQAIDKATSNKEIAQILQQAEAQAEENYKQGVKAEAIQAIDDAVKAKEMAIEKSDLTTEEKAALKGNVEAHANEAKATIATLDNDVEVAELANEAVTNITLMGMDDETAKATAKDTIAALSTLTPEQQDQLSQAIDKATSNKEIAQILQQAEAQAEENYKQGVKAKQFKTVMTPSKLKKWQSRRVT
;
A
#
# COMPACT_ATOMS: atom_id res chain seq x y z
N MET A 1 10.34 11.05 -30.46
CA MET A 1 8.93 11.49 -30.62
C MET A 1 8.82 13.01 -30.76
N SER A 2 9.27 13.82 -29.80
CA SER A 2 9.29 15.30 -29.91
C SER A 2 9.94 15.81 -31.20
N GLN A 3 11.14 15.30 -31.55
CA GLN A 3 11.82 15.66 -32.81
C GLN A 3 11.07 15.23 -34.11
N ALA A 4 10.13 14.29 -34.04
CA ALA A 4 9.34 13.85 -35.19
C ALA A 4 8.11 14.74 -35.38
N ILE A 5 7.48 15.17 -34.29
CA ILE A 5 6.38 16.14 -34.28
C ILE A 5 6.87 17.49 -34.82
N ASP A 6 8.06 17.95 -34.40
CA ASP A 6 8.67 19.21 -34.86
C ASP A 6 8.97 19.22 -36.37
N LYS A 7 9.04 18.05 -37.00
CA LYS A 7 9.31 17.87 -38.44
C LYS A 7 8.04 17.63 -39.26
N ALA A 8 6.89 17.46 -38.63
CA ALA A 8 5.64 17.21 -39.32
C ALA A 8 5.17 18.48 -40.05
N THR A 9 4.76 18.32 -41.30
CA THR A 9 4.33 19.42 -42.19
C THR A 9 2.80 19.53 -42.30
N SER A 10 2.06 18.61 -41.68
CA SER A 10 0.60 18.62 -41.66
C SER A 10 0.01 17.99 -40.39
N ASN A 11 -1.22 18.38 -40.05
CA ASN A 11 -1.97 17.76 -38.94
C ASN A 11 -2.21 16.26 -39.15
N LYS A 12 -2.26 15.81 -40.40
CA LYS A 12 -2.39 14.38 -40.72
C LYS A 12 -1.12 13.60 -40.34
N GLU A 13 0.06 14.16 -40.58
CA GLU A 13 1.33 13.56 -40.16
C GLU A 13 1.47 13.55 -38.64
N ILE A 14 1.04 14.62 -37.94
CA ILE A 14 1.00 14.66 -36.47
C ILE A 14 0.10 13.55 -35.92
N ALA A 15 -1.12 13.40 -36.46
CA ALA A 15 -2.04 12.35 -36.02
C ALA A 15 -1.47 10.93 -36.22
N GLN A 16 -0.76 10.70 -37.33
CA GLN A 16 -0.08 9.42 -37.58
C GLN A 16 1.07 9.16 -36.61
N ILE A 17 1.86 10.19 -36.28
CA ILE A 17 2.95 10.10 -35.30
C ILE A 17 2.41 9.79 -33.90
N LEU A 18 1.29 10.42 -33.50
CA LEU A 18 0.64 10.15 -32.22
C LEU A 18 0.10 8.72 -32.15
N GLN A 19 -0.59 8.26 -33.19
CA GLN A 19 -1.09 6.88 -33.26
C GLN A 19 0.04 5.84 -33.19
N GLN A 20 1.17 6.09 -33.87
CA GLN A 20 2.34 5.22 -33.78
C GLN A 20 2.95 5.21 -32.37
N ALA A 21 2.93 6.35 -31.69
CA ALA A 21 3.44 6.44 -30.33
C ALA A 21 2.53 5.74 -29.32
N GLU A 22 1.21 5.84 -29.46
CA GLU A 22 0.25 5.09 -28.66
C GLU A 22 0.46 3.58 -28.84
N ALA A 23 0.58 3.11 -30.08
CA ALA A 23 0.86 1.70 -30.37
C ALA A 23 2.21 1.24 -29.79
N GLN A 24 3.25 2.07 -29.87
CA GLN A 24 4.55 1.74 -29.27
C GLN A 24 4.49 1.73 -27.74
N ALA A 25 3.70 2.62 -27.13
CA ALA A 25 3.50 2.63 -25.68
C ALA A 25 2.75 1.37 -25.20
N GLU A 26 1.72 0.95 -25.93
CA GLU A 26 1.00 -0.31 -25.66
C GLU A 26 1.91 -1.53 -25.78
N GLU A 27 2.75 -1.57 -26.83
CA GLU A 27 3.73 -2.66 -27.00
C GLU A 27 4.78 -2.66 -25.89
N ASN A 28 5.29 -1.49 -25.50
CA ASN A 28 6.24 -1.37 -24.39
C ASN A 28 5.61 -1.82 -23.06
N TYR A 29 4.34 -1.49 -22.82
CA TYR A 29 3.59 -1.96 -21.65
C TYR A 29 3.50 -3.48 -21.62
N LYS A 30 3.08 -4.11 -22.74
CA LYS A 30 3.01 -5.58 -22.84
C LYS A 30 4.36 -6.25 -22.62
N GLN A 31 5.43 -5.66 -23.15
CA GLN A 31 6.79 -6.16 -22.92
C GLN A 31 7.21 -6.02 -21.45
N GLY A 32 6.83 -4.94 -20.78
CA GLY A 32 7.02 -4.75 -19.33
C GLY A 32 6.35 -5.84 -18.51
N VAL A 33 5.05 -6.10 -18.76
CA VAL A 33 4.28 -7.16 -18.07
C VAL A 33 4.94 -8.53 -18.26
N LYS A 34 5.38 -8.86 -19.48
CA LYS A 34 6.10 -10.12 -19.75
C LYS A 34 7.42 -10.19 -18.99
N ALA A 35 8.17 -9.08 -18.92
CA ALA A 35 9.45 -9.05 -18.22
C ALA A 35 9.27 -9.26 -16.71
N GLU A 36 8.28 -8.62 -16.10
CA GLU A 36 7.93 -8.81 -14.68
C GLU A 36 7.50 -10.25 -14.38
N ALA A 37 6.64 -10.82 -15.23
CA ALA A 37 6.22 -12.21 -15.11
C ALA A 37 7.40 -13.21 -15.21
N ILE A 38 8.32 -13.00 -16.16
CA ILE A 38 9.53 -13.81 -16.30
C ILE A 38 10.44 -13.66 -15.08
N GLN A 39 10.59 -12.44 -14.57
CA GLN A 39 11.40 -12.15 -13.39
C GLN A 39 10.85 -12.87 -12.14
N ALA A 40 9.53 -12.87 -11.94
CA ALA A 40 8.90 -13.60 -10.84
C ALA A 40 9.19 -15.13 -10.90
N ILE A 41 9.17 -15.71 -12.11
CA ILE A 41 9.56 -17.10 -12.32
C ILE A 41 11.04 -17.32 -12.00
N ASP A 42 11.93 -16.42 -12.44
CA ASP A 42 13.36 -16.50 -12.15
C ASP A 42 13.67 -16.42 -10.65
N ASP A 43 13.01 -15.52 -9.93
CA ASP A 43 13.15 -15.40 -8.48
C ASP A 43 12.64 -16.64 -7.75
N ALA A 44 11.51 -17.22 -8.21
CA ALA A 44 10.99 -18.48 -7.69
C ALA A 44 11.95 -19.66 -7.93
N VAL A 45 12.55 -19.76 -9.13
CA VAL A 45 13.59 -20.75 -9.44
C VAL A 45 14.74 -20.60 -8.47
N LYS A 46 15.31 -19.40 -8.34
CA LYS A 46 16.44 -19.13 -7.47
C LYS A 46 16.15 -19.48 -6.01
N ALA A 47 14.99 -19.07 -5.50
CA ALA A 47 14.55 -19.40 -4.15
C ALA A 47 14.43 -20.92 -3.96
N LYS A 48 13.86 -21.62 -4.96
CA LYS A 48 13.71 -23.07 -4.92
C LYS A 48 15.04 -23.80 -4.97
N GLU A 49 15.98 -23.36 -5.81
CA GLU A 49 17.33 -23.92 -5.87
C GLU A 49 18.08 -23.79 -4.54
N MET A 50 17.93 -22.65 -3.87
CA MET A 50 18.48 -22.44 -2.52
C MET A 50 17.86 -23.38 -1.49
N ALA A 51 16.55 -23.66 -1.58
CA ALA A 51 15.88 -24.63 -0.71
C ALA A 51 16.35 -26.07 -1.01
N ILE A 52 16.50 -26.42 -2.29
CA ILE A 52 17.04 -27.72 -2.71
C ILE A 52 18.46 -27.90 -2.18
N GLU A 53 19.31 -26.87 -2.24
CA GLU A 53 20.69 -26.95 -1.74
C GLU A 53 20.75 -27.27 -0.24
N LYS A 54 19.80 -26.76 0.54
CA LYS A 54 19.67 -26.99 1.99
C LYS A 54 19.02 -28.33 2.36
N SER A 55 18.45 -29.04 1.39
CA SER A 55 17.76 -30.32 1.65
C SER A 55 18.74 -31.48 1.92
N ASP A 56 18.22 -32.56 2.49
CA ASP A 56 18.94 -33.80 2.76
C ASP A 56 19.08 -34.72 1.53
N LEU A 57 18.68 -34.24 0.34
CA LEU A 57 18.83 -34.97 -0.92
C LEU A 57 20.31 -35.21 -1.26
N THR A 58 20.57 -36.30 -1.98
CA THR A 58 21.89 -36.58 -2.57
C THR A 58 22.25 -35.56 -3.65
N THR A 59 23.54 -35.46 -4.00
CA THR A 59 24.01 -34.57 -5.07
C THR A 59 23.30 -34.86 -6.39
N GLU A 60 23.13 -36.13 -6.74
CA GLU A 60 22.42 -36.57 -7.95
C GLU A 60 20.94 -36.19 -7.92
N GLU A 61 20.25 -36.36 -6.78
CA GLU A 61 18.85 -35.97 -6.61
C GLU A 61 18.66 -34.45 -6.67
N LYS A 62 19.56 -33.68 -6.05
CA LYS A 62 19.56 -32.20 -6.14
C LYS A 62 19.72 -31.75 -7.59
N ALA A 63 20.67 -32.33 -8.33
CA ALA A 63 20.91 -31.99 -9.73
C ALA A 63 19.69 -32.32 -10.60
N ALA A 64 19.07 -33.50 -10.40
CA ALA A 64 17.87 -33.89 -11.13
C ALA A 64 16.69 -32.94 -10.84
N LEU A 65 16.48 -32.58 -9.57
CA LEU A 65 15.37 -31.70 -9.18
C LEU A 65 15.57 -30.27 -9.69
N LYS A 66 16.79 -29.72 -9.63
CA LYS A 66 17.11 -28.40 -10.23
C LYS A 66 16.85 -28.41 -11.75
N GLY A 67 17.29 -29.46 -12.44
CA GLY A 67 17.01 -29.60 -13.88
C GLY A 67 15.51 -29.66 -14.21
N ASN A 68 14.71 -30.33 -13.37
CA ASN A 68 13.25 -30.32 -13.54
C ASN A 68 12.66 -28.93 -13.30
N VAL A 69 13.11 -28.22 -12.27
CA VAL A 69 12.67 -26.83 -11.97
C VAL A 69 12.98 -25.91 -13.15
N GLU A 70 14.21 -25.94 -13.67
CA GLU A 70 14.60 -25.15 -14.85
C GLU A 70 13.77 -25.50 -16.09
N ALA A 71 13.50 -26.79 -16.33
CA ALA A 71 12.71 -27.22 -17.47
C ALA A 71 11.29 -26.66 -17.43
N HIS A 72 10.62 -26.72 -16.27
CA HIS A 72 9.28 -26.18 -16.10
C HIS A 72 9.26 -24.65 -16.24
N ALA A 73 10.23 -23.96 -15.64
CA ALA A 73 10.38 -22.52 -15.78
C ALA A 73 10.56 -22.10 -17.25
N ASN A 74 11.40 -22.80 -18.01
CA ASN A 74 11.65 -22.49 -19.41
C ASN A 74 10.41 -22.73 -20.30
N GLU A 75 9.61 -23.76 -20.02
CA GLU A 75 8.35 -24.00 -20.71
C GLU A 75 7.33 -22.86 -20.47
N ALA A 76 7.19 -22.43 -19.21
CA ALA A 76 6.32 -21.30 -18.86
C ALA A 76 6.77 -20.00 -19.54
N LYS A 77 8.07 -19.66 -19.45
CA LYS A 77 8.63 -18.46 -20.08
C LYS A 77 8.47 -18.46 -21.60
N ALA A 78 8.64 -19.62 -22.25
CA ALA A 78 8.43 -19.75 -23.69
C ALA A 78 6.98 -19.48 -24.07
N THR A 79 6.03 -19.98 -23.28
CA THR A 79 4.60 -19.71 -23.50
C THR A 79 4.26 -18.24 -23.26
N ILE A 80 4.73 -17.63 -22.16
CA ILE A 80 4.55 -16.20 -21.84
C ILE A 80 5.02 -15.30 -22.98
N ALA A 81 6.15 -15.62 -23.62
CA ALA A 81 6.66 -14.84 -24.75
C ALA A 81 5.65 -14.71 -25.91
N THR A 82 4.76 -15.71 -26.07
CA THR A 82 3.77 -15.78 -27.15
C THR A 82 2.41 -15.21 -26.80
N LEU A 83 2.12 -14.97 -25.52
CA LEU A 83 0.83 -14.44 -25.08
C LEU A 83 0.73 -12.94 -25.36
N ASP A 84 -0.44 -12.47 -25.79
CA ASP A 84 -0.70 -11.04 -26.04
C ASP A 84 -1.64 -10.43 -24.99
N ASN A 85 -2.29 -11.27 -24.18
CA ASN A 85 -3.17 -10.88 -23.09
C ASN A 85 -2.37 -10.85 -21.77
N ASP A 86 -2.43 -9.72 -21.08
CA ASP A 86 -1.73 -9.48 -19.81
C ASP A 86 -2.27 -10.33 -18.66
N VAL A 87 -3.58 -10.56 -18.61
CA VAL A 87 -4.21 -11.46 -17.63
C VAL A 87 -3.70 -12.89 -17.81
N GLU A 88 -3.67 -13.41 -19.05
CA GLU A 88 -3.15 -14.76 -19.33
C GLU A 88 -1.65 -14.88 -18.97
N VAL A 89 -0.86 -13.82 -19.19
CA VAL A 89 0.55 -13.77 -18.77
C VAL A 89 0.68 -13.87 -17.26
N ALA A 90 -0.11 -13.10 -16.51
CA ALA A 90 -0.09 -13.09 -15.04
C ALA A 90 -0.56 -14.43 -14.45
N GLU A 91 -1.65 -15.00 -14.97
CA GLU A 91 -2.17 -16.30 -14.54
C GLU A 91 -1.13 -17.41 -14.76
N LEU A 92 -0.52 -17.47 -15.95
CA LEU A 92 0.48 -18.49 -16.26
C LEU A 92 1.74 -18.33 -15.40
N ALA A 93 2.17 -17.09 -15.12
CA ALA A 93 3.29 -16.83 -14.23
C ALA A 93 2.99 -17.30 -12.79
N SER A 94 1.80 -16.97 -12.26
CA SER A 94 1.35 -17.44 -10.94
C SER A 94 1.27 -18.97 -10.86
N GLU A 95 0.74 -19.64 -11.91
CA GLU A 95 0.71 -21.11 -11.99
C GLU A 95 2.13 -21.68 -11.93
N ALA A 96 3.05 -21.15 -12.74
CA ALA A 96 4.42 -21.62 -12.83
C ALA A 96 5.19 -21.41 -11.52
N VAL A 97 5.08 -20.23 -10.91
CA VAL A 97 5.71 -19.91 -9.61
C VAL A 97 5.21 -20.87 -8.53
N THR A 98 3.91 -21.11 -8.48
CA THR A 98 3.31 -22.04 -7.52
C THR A 98 3.81 -23.46 -7.75
N ASN A 99 3.80 -23.93 -8.99
CA ASN A 99 4.30 -25.26 -9.34
C ASN A 99 5.78 -25.43 -8.91
N ILE A 100 6.64 -24.48 -9.27
CA ILE A 100 8.07 -24.48 -8.90
C ILE A 100 8.24 -24.55 -7.38
N THR A 101 7.46 -23.75 -6.64
CA THR A 101 7.48 -23.73 -5.18
C THR A 101 7.17 -25.11 -4.59
N LEU A 102 6.19 -25.81 -5.16
CA LEU A 102 5.75 -27.14 -4.69
C LEU A 102 6.62 -28.30 -5.21
N MET A 103 7.47 -28.11 -6.22
CA MET A 103 8.27 -29.20 -6.81
C MET A 103 9.18 -29.88 -5.79
N GLY A 104 9.17 -31.22 -5.75
CA GLY A 104 10.00 -32.01 -4.84
C GLY A 104 9.55 -32.00 -3.37
N MET A 105 8.41 -31.37 -3.04
CA MET A 105 7.71 -31.62 -1.79
C MET A 105 6.95 -32.95 -1.88
N ASP A 106 6.76 -33.64 -0.76
CA ASP A 106 5.77 -34.70 -0.67
C ASP A 106 4.34 -34.14 -0.71
N ASP A 107 3.35 -34.99 -1.00
CA ASP A 107 1.94 -34.59 -1.15
C ASP A 107 1.38 -33.91 0.10
N GLU A 108 1.76 -34.37 1.30
CA GLU A 108 1.29 -33.82 2.57
C GLU A 108 1.84 -32.42 2.78
N THR A 109 3.14 -32.23 2.58
CA THR A 109 3.82 -30.92 2.67
C THR A 109 3.31 -29.94 1.62
N ALA A 110 3.10 -30.38 0.38
CA ALA A 110 2.59 -29.53 -0.70
C ALA A 110 1.17 -29.03 -0.39
N LYS A 111 0.29 -29.93 0.07
CA LYS A 111 -1.09 -29.59 0.46
C LYS A 111 -1.14 -28.72 1.70
N ALA A 112 -0.30 -28.98 2.70
CA ALA A 112 -0.20 -28.13 3.88
C ALA A 112 0.22 -26.70 3.49
N THR A 113 1.26 -26.57 2.67
CA THR A 113 1.73 -25.28 2.15
C THR A 113 0.62 -24.53 1.40
N ALA A 114 -0.14 -25.21 0.54
CA ALA A 114 -1.24 -24.59 -0.19
C ALA A 114 -2.39 -24.14 0.73
N LYS A 115 -2.71 -24.91 1.78
CA LYS A 115 -3.72 -24.51 2.77
C LYS A 115 -3.26 -23.30 3.58
N ASP A 116 -1.98 -23.22 3.92
CA ASP A 116 -1.41 -22.04 4.59
C ASP A 116 -1.52 -20.79 3.70
N THR A 117 -1.28 -20.93 2.38
CA THR A 117 -1.51 -19.85 1.41
C THR A 117 -2.98 -19.40 1.39
N ILE A 118 -3.93 -20.34 1.35
CA ILE A 118 -5.38 -20.02 1.41
C ILE A 118 -5.73 -19.31 2.73
N ALA A 119 -5.16 -19.75 3.85
CA ALA A 119 -5.41 -19.16 5.16
C ALA A 119 -4.88 -17.71 5.26
N ALA A 120 -3.83 -17.37 4.50
CA ALA A 120 -3.27 -16.02 4.43
C ALA A 120 -4.14 -15.04 3.63
N LEU A 121 -5.06 -15.52 2.78
CA LEU A 121 -6.01 -14.68 2.04
C LEU A 121 -7.12 -14.16 2.97
N SER A 122 -6.92 -12.97 3.53
CA SER A 122 -7.72 -12.42 4.63
C SER A 122 -9.17 -12.05 4.27
N THR A 123 -9.48 -11.90 2.99
CA THR A 123 -10.82 -11.53 2.53
C THR A 123 -11.72 -12.75 2.32
N LEU A 124 -11.17 -13.97 2.34
CA LEU A 124 -11.96 -15.20 2.27
C LEU A 124 -12.74 -15.40 3.57
N THR A 125 -13.99 -15.83 3.45
CA THR A 125 -14.79 -16.27 4.59
C THR A 125 -14.31 -17.64 5.08
N PRO A 126 -14.55 -18.00 6.35
CA PRO A 126 -14.21 -19.33 6.87
C PRO A 126 -14.80 -20.47 6.03
N GLU A 127 -16.03 -20.32 5.55
CA GLU A 127 -16.70 -21.30 4.69
C GLU A 127 -15.96 -21.47 3.34
N GLN A 128 -15.53 -20.38 2.71
CA GLN A 128 -14.75 -20.43 1.47
C GLN A 128 -13.38 -21.06 1.69
N GLN A 129 -12.69 -20.70 2.78
CA GLN A 129 -11.41 -21.30 3.15
C GLN A 129 -11.54 -22.83 3.36
N ASP A 130 -12.59 -23.27 4.05
CA ASP A 130 -12.87 -24.69 4.26
C ASP A 130 -13.16 -25.43 2.95
N GLN A 131 -13.94 -24.83 2.05
CA GLN A 131 -14.25 -25.41 0.73
C GLN A 131 -13.00 -25.55 -0.15
N LEU A 132 -12.16 -24.52 -0.21
CA LEU A 132 -10.91 -24.54 -0.96
C LEU A 132 -9.91 -25.53 -0.35
N SER A 133 -9.83 -25.60 0.99
CA SER A 133 -8.99 -26.59 1.69
C SER A 133 -9.41 -28.03 1.37
N GLN A 134 -10.72 -28.31 1.30
CA GLN A 134 -11.23 -29.61 0.87
C GLN A 134 -10.94 -29.91 -0.61
N ALA A 135 -10.86 -28.89 -1.46
CA ALA A 135 -10.43 -29.05 -2.85
C ALA A 135 -8.94 -29.40 -2.91
N ILE A 136 -8.10 -28.74 -2.12
CA ILE A 136 -6.67 -29.07 -1.98
C ILE A 136 -6.47 -30.51 -1.52
N ASP A 137 -7.25 -30.99 -0.54
CA ASP A 137 -7.18 -32.38 -0.09
C ASP A 137 -7.42 -33.40 -1.21
N LYS A 138 -8.31 -33.05 -2.15
CA LYS A 138 -8.68 -33.87 -3.30
C LYS A 138 -7.74 -33.71 -4.48
N ALA A 139 -6.87 -32.71 -4.49
CA ALA A 139 -5.92 -32.49 -5.57
C ALA A 139 -4.94 -33.66 -5.66
N THR A 140 -4.65 -34.05 -6.89
CA THR A 140 -3.82 -35.19 -7.26
C THR A 140 -2.51 -34.77 -7.93
N SER A 141 -2.33 -33.48 -8.18
CA SER A 141 -1.13 -32.92 -8.79
C SER A 141 -0.87 -31.48 -8.34
N ASN A 142 0.38 -31.03 -8.43
CA ASN A 142 0.75 -29.64 -8.17
C ASN A 142 0.01 -28.67 -9.09
N LYS A 143 -0.28 -29.08 -10.32
CA LYS A 143 -1.07 -28.29 -11.26
C LYS A 143 -2.49 -28.04 -10.75
N GLU A 144 -3.16 -29.08 -10.23
CA GLU A 144 -4.49 -28.91 -9.63
C GLU A 144 -4.43 -28.03 -8.37
N ILE A 145 -3.38 -28.15 -7.55
CA ILE A 145 -3.15 -27.26 -6.41
C ILE A 145 -3.00 -25.81 -6.87
N ALA A 146 -2.19 -25.55 -7.91
CA ALA A 146 -1.97 -24.21 -8.45
C ALA A 146 -3.27 -23.58 -8.98
N GLN A 147 -4.10 -24.36 -9.68
CA GLN A 147 -5.41 -23.90 -10.14
C GLN A 147 -6.37 -23.55 -8.99
N ILE A 148 -6.36 -24.35 -7.91
CA ILE A 148 -7.18 -24.06 -6.72
C ILE A 148 -6.69 -22.78 -6.03
N LEU A 149 -5.38 -22.55 -5.97
CA LEU A 149 -4.81 -21.33 -5.40
C LEU A 149 -5.18 -20.10 -6.22
N GLN A 150 -5.13 -20.17 -7.56
CA GLN A 150 -5.63 -19.09 -8.42
C GLN A 150 -7.12 -18.82 -8.21
N GLN A 151 -7.94 -19.86 -8.07
CA GLN A 151 -9.35 -19.69 -7.75
C GLN A 151 -9.55 -19.02 -6.38
N ALA A 152 -8.70 -19.36 -5.40
CA ALA A 152 -8.72 -18.74 -4.09
C ALA A 152 -8.37 -17.24 -4.16
N GLU A 153 -7.33 -16.88 -4.90
CA GLU A 153 -6.91 -15.49 -5.15
C GLU A 153 -8.02 -14.69 -5.85
N ALA A 154 -8.61 -15.22 -6.92
CA ALA A 154 -9.71 -14.58 -7.62
C ALA A 154 -10.95 -14.38 -6.72
N GLN A 155 -11.27 -15.38 -5.89
CA GLN A 155 -12.38 -15.27 -4.93
C GLN A 155 -12.08 -14.25 -3.81
N ALA A 156 -10.83 -14.15 -3.38
CA ALA A 156 -10.38 -13.18 -2.40
C ALA A 156 -10.49 -11.74 -2.94
N GLU A 157 -10.11 -11.51 -4.20
CA GLU A 157 -10.24 -10.24 -4.89
C GLU A 157 -11.71 -9.82 -5.06
N GLU A 158 -12.58 -10.76 -5.46
CA GLU A 158 -14.01 -10.50 -5.57
C GLU A 158 -14.63 -10.13 -4.21
N ASN A 159 -14.24 -10.84 -3.15
CA ASN A 159 -14.69 -10.52 -1.79
C ASN A 159 -14.23 -9.12 -1.34
N TYR A 160 -13.01 -8.70 -1.71
CA TYR A 160 -12.51 -7.35 -1.45
C TYR A 160 -13.41 -6.30 -2.13
N LYS A 161 -13.66 -6.44 -3.43
CA LYS A 161 -14.51 -5.52 -4.20
C LYS A 161 -15.93 -5.44 -3.62
N GLN A 162 -16.50 -6.57 -3.22
CA GLN A 162 -17.81 -6.60 -2.57
C GLN A 162 -17.80 -5.90 -1.20
N GLY A 163 -16.72 -6.06 -0.42
CA GLY A 163 -16.52 -5.35 0.84
C GLY A 163 -16.51 -3.84 0.64
N VAL A 164 -15.73 -3.34 -0.32
CA VAL A 164 -15.68 -1.91 -0.68
C VAL A 164 -17.07 -1.37 -1.06
N LYS A 165 -17.80 -2.09 -1.92
CA LYS A 165 -19.18 -1.72 -2.30
C LYS A 165 -20.11 -1.68 -1.09
N ALA A 166 -20.02 -2.66 -0.19
CA ALA A 166 -20.86 -2.74 0.99
C ALA A 166 -20.60 -1.56 1.96
N GLU A 167 -19.33 -1.21 2.19
CA GLU A 167 -18.94 -0.07 3.02
C GLU A 167 -19.44 1.26 2.43
N ALA A 168 -19.28 1.45 1.12
CA ALA A 168 -19.80 2.61 0.39
C ALA A 168 -21.33 2.74 0.50
N ILE A 169 -22.08 1.64 0.30
CA ILE A 169 -23.53 1.61 0.44
C ILE A 169 -23.94 1.93 1.89
N GLN A 170 -23.24 1.38 2.87
CA GLN A 170 -23.49 1.62 4.28
C GLN A 170 -23.29 3.11 4.65
N ALA A 171 -22.25 3.76 4.13
CA ALA A 171 -22.02 5.19 4.33
C ALA A 171 -23.18 6.04 3.80
N ILE A 172 -23.71 5.70 2.61
CA ILE A 172 -24.91 6.33 2.05
C ILE A 172 -26.13 6.09 2.95
N ASP A 173 -26.34 4.85 3.42
CA ASP A 173 -27.45 4.52 4.31
C ASP A 173 -27.42 5.30 5.63
N ASP A 174 -26.23 5.47 6.20
CA ASP A 174 -26.07 6.24 7.43
C ASP A 174 -26.26 7.74 7.20
N ALA A 175 -25.84 8.27 6.05
CA ALA A 175 -26.14 9.63 5.64
C ALA A 175 -27.65 9.86 5.45
N VAL A 176 -28.36 8.91 4.81
CA VAL A 176 -29.84 8.95 4.69
C VAL A 176 -30.47 9.01 6.06
N LYS A 177 -30.14 8.07 6.97
CA LYS A 177 -30.71 8.05 8.34
C LYS A 177 -30.45 9.35 9.08
N ALA A 178 -29.22 9.87 9.02
CA ALA A 178 -28.85 11.13 9.66
C ALA A 178 -29.67 12.30 9.09
N LYS A 179 -29.84 12.33 7.77
CA LYS A 179 -30.61 13.36 7.08
C LYS A 179 -32.10 13.28 7.41
N GLU A 180 -32.69 12.09 7.44
CA GLU A 180 -34.08 11.88 7.84
C GLU A 180 -34.33 12.36 9.27
N MET A 181 -33.40 12.10 10.19
CA MET A 181 -33.47 12.60 11.57
C MET A 181 -33.39 14.14 11.63
N ALA A 182 -32.60 14.77 10.76
CA ALA A 182 -32.55 16.23 10.65
C ALA A 182 -33.85 16.80 10.07
N ILE A 183 -34.39 16.17 9.02
CA ILE A 183 -35.67 16.53 8.41
C ILE A 183 -36.80 16.42 9.44
N GLU A 184 -36.83 15.37 10.25
CA GLU A 184 -37.85 15.18 11.28
C GLU A 184 -37.89 16.34 12.30
N LYS A 185 -36.72 16.89 12.64
CA LYS A 185 -36.55 18.02 13.56
C LYS A 185 -36.77 19.39 12.93
N SER A 186 -36.92 19.46 11.61
CA SER A 186 -37.12 20.73 10.89
C SER A 186 -38.54 21.27 11.09
N ASP A 187 -38.71 22.56 10.79
CA ASP A 187 -40.00 23.27 10.83
C ASP A 187 -40.86 23.03 9.58
N LEU A 188 -40.44 22.13 8.68
CA LEU A 188 -41.20 21.74 7.49
C LEU A 188 -42.56 21.11 7.88
N THR A 189 -43.54 21.27 7.00
CA THR A 189 -44.83 20.57 7.10
C THR A 189 -44.65 19.05 6.90
N THR A 190 -45.66 18.26 7.30
CA THR A 190 -45.64 16.81 7.11
C THR A 190 -45.45 16.43 5.63
N GLU A 191 -46.14 17.15 4.74
CA GLU A 191 -46.07 16.94 3.29
C GLU A 191 -44.68 17.29 2.73
N GLU A 192 -44.08 18.40 3.18
CA GLU A 192 -42.72 18.79 2.78
C GLU A 192 -41.66 17.82 3.33
N LYS A 193 -41.80 17.35 4.57
CA LYS A 193 -40.93 16.32 5.14
C LYS A 193 -41.01 15.03 4.33
N ALA A 194 -42.23 14.58 3.98
CA ALA A 194 -42.42 13.37 3.17
C ALA A 194 -41.79 13.51 1.77
N ALA A 195 -41.98 14.66 1.12
CA ALA A 195 -41.39 14.94 -0.18
C ALA A 195 -39.85 14.95 -0.12
N LEU A 196 -39.26 15.61 0.89
CA LEU A 196 -37.81 15.68 1.02
C LEU A 196 -37.18 14.33 1.37
N LYS A 197 -37.80 13.53 2.24
CA LYS A 197 -37.36 12.13 2.51
C LYS A 197 -37.40 11.29 1.23
N GLY A 198 -38.48 11.38 0.45
CA GLY A 198 -38.59 10.68 -0.84
C GLY A 198 -37.50 11.09 -1.84
N ASN A 199 -37.14 12.38 -1.89
CA ASN A 199 -36.03 12.84 -2.72
C ASN A 199 -34.68 12.29 -2.24
N VAL A 200 -34.44 12.28 -0.91
CA VAL A 200 -33.22 11.72 -0.32
C VAL A 200 -33.08 10.23 -0.64
N GLU A 201 -34.16 9.46 -0.45
CA GLU A 201 -34.19 8.04 -0.80
C GLU A 201 -33.95 7.80 -2.31
N ALA A 202 -34.55 8.62 -3.18
CA ALA A 202 -34.37 8.49 -4.62
C ALA A 202 -32.90 8.68 -5.03
N HIS A 203 -32.25 9.73 -4.53
CA HIS A 203 -30.84 9.99 -4.82
C HIS A 203 -29.92 8.89 -4.26
N ALA A 204 -30.18 8.43 -3.03
CA ALA A 204 -29.43 7.33 -2.44
C ALA A 204 -29.56 6.04 -3.26
N ASN A 205 -30.77 5.71 -3.74
CA ASN A 205 -31.00 4.52 -4.55
C ASN A 205 -30.32 4.59 -5.93
N GLU A 206 -30.30 5.78 -6.55
CA GLU A 206 -29.55 6.00 -7.80
C GLU A 206 -28.06 5.74 -7.59
N ALA A 207 -27.44 6.35 -6.57
CA ALA A 207 -26.03 6.17 -6.28
C ALA A 207 -25.68 4.70 -5.96
N LYS A 208 -26.48 4.02 -5.13
CA LYS A 208 -26.28 2.60 -4.80
C LYS A 208 -26.39 1.69 -6.03
N ALA A 209 -27.32 1.98 -6.94
CA ALA A 209 -27.47 1.22 -8.17
C ALA A 209 -26.22 1.36 -9.06
N THR A 210 -25.65 2.56 -9.17
CA THR A 210 -24.40 2.78 -9.90
C THR A 210 -23.22 2.08 -9.22
N ILE A 211 -23.06 2.22 -7.89
CA ILE A 211 -22.00 1.54 -7.12
C ILE A 211 -21.99 0.02 -7.36
N ALA A 212 -23.16 -0.61 -7.44
CA ALA A 212 -23.26 -2.05 -7.68
C ALA A 212 -22.58 -2.49 -9.00
N THR A 213 -22.52 -1.59 -9.99
CA THR A 213 -21.98 -1.86 -11.34
C THR A 213 -20.53 -1.45 -11.55
N LEU A 214 -19.95 -0.70 -10.62
CA LEU A 214 -18.55 -0.24 -10.72
C LEU A 214 -17.59 -1.39 -10.36
N ASP A 215 -16.48 -1.51 -11.08
CA ASP A 215 -15.44 -2.50 -10.79
C ASP A 215 -14.15 -1.88 -10.21
N ASN A 216 -14.06 -0.56 -10.23
CA ASN A 216 -12.97 0.22 -9.67
C ASN A 216 -13.35 0.74 -8.27
N ASP A 217 -12.50 0.47 -7.29
CA ASP A 217 -12.73 0.83 -5.88
C ASP A 217 -12.63 2.34 -5.63
N VAL A 218 -11.76 3.05 -6.34
CA VAL A 218 -11.66 4.52 -6.29
C VAL A 218 -12.96 5.16 -6.79
N GLU A 219 -13.49 4.73 -7.93
CA GLU A 219 -14.77 5.24 -8.45
C GLU A 219 -15.94 4.96 -7.49
N VAL A 220 -15.94 3.80 -6.80
CA VAL A 220 -16.92 3.48 -5.76
C VAL A 220 -16.82 4.46 -4.58
N ALA A 221 -15.62 4.73 -4.09
CA ALA A 221 -15.38 5.64 -2.98
C ALA A 221 -15.76 7.10 -3.33
N GLU A 222 -15.37 7.57 -4.52
CA GLU A 222 -15.70 8.90 -5.02
C GLU A 222 -17.22 9.08 -5.13
N LEU A 223 -17.93 8.13 -5.75
CA LEU A 223 -19.37 8.23 -5.91
C LEU A 223 -20.11 8.18 -4.55
N ALA A 224 -19.62 7.39 -3.61
CA ALA A 224 -20.17 7.36 -2.26
C ALA A 224 -19.98 8.70 -1.54
N SER A 225 -18.78 9.30 -1.62
CA SER A 225 -18.50 10.63 -1.05
C SER A 225 -19.37 11.72 -1.68
N GLU A 226 -19.54 11.71 -3.01
CA GLU A 226 -20.44 12.63 -3.71
C GLU A 226 -21.89 12.50 -3.20
N ALA A 227 -22.39 11.26 -3.14
CA ALA A 227 -23.75 10.97 -2.70
C ALA A 227 -23.99 11.37 -1.24
N VAL A 228 -23.07 11.04 -0.33
CA VAL A 228 -23.13 11.40 1.09
C VAL A 228 -23.17 12.92 1.26
N THR A 229 -22.33 13.64 0.52
CA THR A 229 -22.30 15.11 0.54
C THR A 229 -23.60 15.69 0.02
N ASN A 230 -24.08 15.23 -1.14
CA ASN A 230 -25.35 15.67 -1.70
C ASN A 230 -26.51 15.46 -0.72
N ILE A 231 -26.64 14.27 -0.14
CA ILE A 231 -27.67 13.93 0.87
C ILE A 231 -27.59 14.89 2.06
N THR A 232 -26.38 15.17 2.55
CA THR A 232 -26.16 16.11 3.66
C THR A 232 -26.70 17.51 3.34
N LEU A 233 -26.48 17.98 2.12
CA LEU A 233 -26.89 19.32 1.66
C LEU A 233 -28.36 19.42 1.24
N MET A 234 -29.05 18.31 0.94
CA MET A 234 -30.42 18.34 0.42
C MET A 234 -31.41 19.09 1.32
N GLY A 235 -32.20 20.01 0.77
CA GLY A 235 -33.18 20.77 1.53
C GLY A 235 -32.59 21.86 2.45
N MET A 236 -31.28 22.11 2.40
CA MET A 236 -30.70 23.36 2.88
C MET A 236 -30.95 24.47 1.85
N ASP A 237 -31.05 25.72 2.30
CA ASP A 237 -30.91 26.87 1.39
C ASP A 237 -29.45 27.01 0.91
N ASP A 238 -29.27 27.77 -0.18
CA ASP A 238 -27.96 27.95 -0.84
C ASP A 238 -26.90 28.51 0.13
N GLU A 239 -27.28 29.46 0.99
CA GLU A 239 -26.36 30.10 1.94
C GLU A 239 -25.88 29.10 3.00
N THR A 240 -26.80 28.32 3.57
CA THR A 240 -26.51 27.28 4.55
C THR A 240 -25.69 26.14 3.96
N ALA A 241 -26.00 25.71 2.73
CA ALA A 241 -25.24 24.67 2.03
C ALA A 241 -23.79 25.11 1.78
N LYS A 242 -23.59 26.33 1.28
CA LYS A 242 -22.26 26.90 1.03
C LYS A 242 -21.49 27.13 2.33
N ALA A 243 -22.14 27.61 3.38
CA ALA A 243 -21.51 27.78 4.69
C ALA A 243 -21.02 26.43 5.24
N THR A 244 -21.87 25.39 5.19
CA THR A 244 -21.51 24.03 5.61
C THR A 244 -20.32 23.50 4.83
N ALA A 245 -20.27 23.70 3.51
CA ALA A 245 -19.16 23.25 2.68
C ALA A 245 -17.85 24.00 3.01
N LYS A 246 -17.91 25.31 3.26
CA LYS A 246 -16.74 26.09 3.68
C LYS A 246 -16.22 25.65 5.06
N ASP A 247 -17.11 25.31 5.98
CA ASP A 247 -16.73 24.76 7.28
C ASP A 247 -16.00 23.41 7.11
N THR A 248 -16.45 22.55 6.19
CA THR A 248 -15.75 21.31 5.84
C THR A 248 -14.35 21.59 5.29
N ILE A 249 -14.19 22.54 4.36
CA ILE A 249 -12.87 22.94 3.83
C ILE A 249 -11.95 23.45 4.94
N ALA A 250 -12.49 24.26 5.86
CA ALA A 250 -11.72 24.80 6.98
C ALA A 250 -11.24 23.72 7.96
N ALA A 251 -11.95 22.58 8.05
CA ALA A 251 -11.56 21.44 8.87
C ALA A 251 -10.41 20.62 8.27
N LEU A 252 -10.11 20.77 6.97
CA LEU A 252 -8.99 20.10 6.31
C LEU A 252 -7.66 20.79 6.67
N SER A 253 -7.05 20.32 7.76
CA SER A 253 -5.89 20.96 8.40
C SER A 253 -4.60 21.02 7.58
N THR A 254 -4.48 20.22 6.53
CA THR A 254 -3.29 20.18 5.67
C THR A 254 -3.35 21.19 4.53
N LEU A 255 -4.51 21.81 4.28
CA LEU A 255 -4.64 22.88 3.28
C LEU A 255 -3.96 24.16 3.75
N THR A 256 -3.29 24.87 2.84
CA THR A 256 -2.78 26.20 3.12
C THR A 256 -3.91 27.23 3.15
N PRO A 257 -3.72 28.38 3.82
CA PRO A 257 -4.70 29.47 3.80
C PRO A 257 -5.10 29.88 2.37
N GLU A 258 -4.15 29.96 1.44
CA GLU A 258 -4.42 30.31 0.04
C GLU A 258 -5.27 29.26 -0.67
N GLN A 259 -5.04 27.97 -0.41
CA GLN A 259 -5.85 26.88 -0.98
C GLN A 259 -7.27 26.91 -0.41
N GLN A 260 -7.42 27.10 0.91
CA GLN A 260 -8.73 27.25 1.56
C GLN A 260 -9.52 28.42 0.98
N ASP A 261 -8.87 29.57 0.75
CA ASP A 261 -9.48 30.75 0.15
C ASP A 261 -9.93 30.49 -1.31
N GLN A 262 -9.12 29.80 -2.10
CA GLN A 262 -9.44 29.46 -3.49
C GLN A 262 -10.64 28.51 -3.57
N LEU A 263 -10.65 27.46 -2.75
CA LEU A 263 -11.75 26.49 -2.69
C LEU A 263 -13.03 27.15 -2.16
N SER A 264 -12.93 28.03 -1.17
CA SER A 264 -14.07 28.81 -0.66
C SER A 264 -14.69 29.71 -1.74
N GLN A 265 -13.86 30.33 -2.58
CA GLN A 265 -14.35 31.11 -3.73
C GLN A 265 -14.99 30.23 -4.81
N ALA A 266 -14.53 28.99 -4.98
CA ALA A 266 -15.18 28.02 -5.86
C ALA A 266 -16.57 27.64 -5.32
N ILE A 267 -16.69 27.39 -4.01
CA ILE A 267 -17.98 27.13 -3.34
C ILE A 267 -18.96 28.30 -3.54
N ASP A 268 -18.50 29.55 -3.43
CA ASP A 268 -19.35 30.72 -3.67
C ASP A 268 -19.95 30.74 -5.08
N LYS A 269 -19.20 30.27 -6.07
CA LYS A 269 -19.59 30.20 -7.48
C LYS A 269 -20.43 28.97 -7.82
N ALA A 270 -20.47 27.97 -6.94
CA ALA A 270 -21.25 26.76 -7.18
C ALA A 270 -22.75 27.10 -7.28
N THR A 271 -23.40 26.46 -8.23
CA THR A 271 -24.81 26.63 -8.59
C THR A 271 -25.67 25.42 -8.25
N SER A 272 -25.04 24.33 -7.78
CA SER A 272 -25.72 23.10 -7.39
C SER A 272 -24.97 22.36 -6.28
N ASN A 273 -25.69 21.51 -5.54
CA ASN A 273 -25.08 20.63 -4.53
C ASN A 273 -24.04 19.69 -5.16
N LYS A 274 -24.26 19.27 -6.40
CA LYS A 274 -23.31 18.43 -7.13
C LYS A 274 -21.97 19.16 -7.35
N GLU A 275 -22.01 20.43 -7.77
CA GLU A 275 -20.79 21.24 -7.91
C GLU A 275 -20.11 21.45 -6.55
N ILE A 276 -20.87 21.67 -5.48
CA ILE A 276 -20.33 21.74 -4.11
C ILE A 276 -19.63 20.44 -3.74
N ALA A 277 -20.24 19.28 -4.00
CA ALA A 277 -19.66 17.97 -3.70
C ALA A 277 -18.36 17.72 -4.46
N GLN A 278 -18.31 18.09 -5.75
CA GLN A 278 -17.09 18.00 -6.55
C GLN A 278 -15.96 18.90 -6.02
N ILE A 279 -16.29 20.12 -5.57
CA ILE A 279 -15.29 21.02 -4.96
C ILE A 279 -14.78 20.46 -3.63
N LEU A 280 -15.64 19.82 -2.83
CA LEU A 280 -15.23 19.18 -1.59
C LEU A 280 -14.32 17.97 -1.83
N GLN A 281 -14.60 17.15 -2.85
CA GLN A 281 -13.69 16.08 -3.27
C GLN A 281 -12.32 16.62 -3.73
N GLN A 282 -12.31 17.72 -4.48
CA GLN A 282 -11.07 18.39 -4.87
C GLN A 282 -10.30 18.91 -3.64
N ALA A 283 -11.02 19.42 -2.64
CA ALA A 283 -10.41 19.87 -1.38
C ALA A 283 -9.78 18.71 -0.61
N GLU A 284 -10.47 17.57 -0.51
CA GLU A 284 -9.97 16.34 0.12
C GLU A 284 -8.74 15.79 -0.60
N ALA A 285 -8.78 15.68 -1.93
CA ALA A 285 -7.63 15.24 -2.72
C ALA A 285 -6.42 16.18 -2.56
N GLN A 286 -6.64 17.50 -2.57
CA GLN A 286 -5.57 18.48 -2.34
C GLN A 286 -5.00 18.40 -0.92
N ALA A 287 -5.85 18.11 0.07
CA ALA A 287 -5.44 17.93 1.46
C ALA A 287 -4.58 16.67 1.63
N GLU A 288 -4.93 15.58 0.96
CA GLU A 288 -4.13 14.34 0.94
C GLU A 288 -2.78 14.55 0.25
N GLU A 289 -2.76 15.23 -0.88
CA GLU A 289 -1.50 15.56 -1.58
C GLU A 289 -0.58 16.40 -0.69
N ASN A 290 -1.13 17.41 0.00
CA ASN A 290 -0.35 18.22 0.93
C ASN A 290 0.22 17.39 2.09
N TYR A 291 -0.54 16.40 2.59
CA TYR A 291 -0.04 15.47 3.60
C TYR A 291 1.16 14.68 3.08
N LYS A 292 1.04 14.07 1.89
CA LYS A 292 2.13 13.30 1.25
C LYS A 292 3.39 14.16 1.05
N GLN A 293 3.21 15.40 0.59
CA GLN A 293 4.31 16.35 0.44
C GLN A 293 4.96 16.72 1.78
N GLY A 294 4.16 16.90 2.83
CA GLY A 294 4.63 17.14 4.19
C GLY A 294 5.52 16.00 4.71
N VAL A 295 5.07 14.76 4.55
CA VAL A 295 5.85 13.56 4.93
C VAL A 295 7.18 13.50 4.18
N LYS A 296 7.18 13.74 2.86
CA LYS A 296 8.41 13.81 2.06
C LYS A 296 9.36 14.90 2.54
N ALA A 297 8.84 16.08 2.87
CA ALA A 297 9.64 17.20 3.35
C ALA A 297 10.29 16.89 4.71
N GLU A 298 9.56 16.29 5.64
CA GLU A 298 10.09 15.86 6.95
C GLU A 298 11.19 14.80 6.80
N ALA A 299 10.97 13.81 5.93
CA ALA A 299 11.95 12.77 5.61
C ALA A 299 13.26 13.35 5.02
N ILE A 300 13.14 14.26 4.05
CA ILE A 300 14.29 14.95 3.44
C ILE A 300 15.04 15.79 4.48
N GLN A 301 14.30 16.48 5.36
CA GLN A 301 14.87 17.28 6.42
C GLN A 301 15.67 16.42 7.43
N ALA A 302 15.17 15.24 7.79
CA ALA A 302 15.88 14.30 8.65
C ALA A 302 17.22 13.85 8.02
N ILE A 303 17.22 13.55 6.72
CA ILE A 303 18.45 13.23 5.97
C ILE A 303 19.41 14.43 5.98
N ASP A 304 18.91 15.65 5.73
CA ASP A 304 19.74 16.86 5.75
C ASP A 304 20.40 17.11 7.11
N ASP A 305 19.66 16.88 8.19
CA ASP A 305 20.21 17.05 9.54
C ASP A 305 21.22 15.94 9.89
N ALA A 306 21.00 14.71 9.41
CA ALA A 306 21.98 13.63 9.53
C ALA A 306 23.27 13.93 8.76
N VAL A 307 23.16 14.46 7.53
CA VAL A 307 24.32 14.92 6.74
C VAL A 307 25.09 15.98 7.52
N LYS A 308 24.43 17.06 7.97
CA LYS A 308 25.09 18.12 8.76
C LYS A 308 25.79 17.57 10.00
N ALA A 309 25.11 16.71 10.76
CA ALA A 309 25.69 16.09 11.95
C ALA A 309 26.92 15.25 11.61
N LYS A 310 26.86 14.49 10.51
CA LYS A 310 27.96 13.66 10.05
C LYS A 310 29.14 14.49 9.57
N GLU A 311 28.91 15.55 8.80
CA GLU A 311 29.96 16.47 8.37
C GLU A 311 30.68 17.13 9.55
N MET A 312 29.93 17.51 10.60
CA MET A 312 30.52 18.02 11.85
C MET A 312 31.39 16.98 12.55
N ALA A 313 31.00 15.71 12.54
CA ALA A 313 31.79 14.61 13.09
C ALA A 313 33.06 14.36 12.26
N ILE A 314 32.94 14.37 10.93
CA ILE A 314 34.07 14.24 9.99
C ILE A 314 35.06 15.37 10.20
N GLU A 315 34.60 16.61 10.39
CA GLU A 315 35.47 17.77 10.61
C GLU A 315 36.34 17.60 11.87
N LYS A 316 35.79 16.99 12.92
CA LYS A 316 36.49 16.70 14.19
C LYS A 316 37.37 15.46 14.18
N SER A 317 37.33 14.67 13.10
CA SER A 317 38.14 13.44 12.99
C SER A 317 39.61 13.72 12.70
N ASP A 318 40.46 12.71 12.92
CA ASP A 318 41.89 12.72 12.64
C ASP A 318 42.23 12.47 11.15
N LEU A 319 41.21 12.38 10.28
CA LEU A 319 41.38 12.22 8.84
C LEU A 319 42.15 13.39 8.20
N THR A 320 42.85 13.12 7.10
CA THR A 320 43.47 14.16 6.27
C THR A 320 42.42 15.03 5.57
N THR A 321 42.82 16.19 5.05
CA THR A 321 41.91 17.08 4.32
C THR A 321 41.30 16.39 3.10
N GLU A 322 42.08 15.61 2.37
CA GLU A 322 41.64 14.84 1.21
C GLU A 322 40.64 13.74 1.60
N GLU A 323 40.90 13.00 2.69
CA GLU A 323 39.99 11.96 3.19
C GLU A 323 38.68 12.56 3.71
N LYS A 324 38.74 13.71 4.41
CA LYS A 324 37.54 14.43 4.84
C LYS A 324 36.70 14.87 3.64
N ALA A 325 37.33 15.42 2.60
CA ALA A 325 36.63 15.83 1.39
C ALA A 325 35.99 14.65 0.66
N ALA A 326 36.70 13.52 0.52
CA ALA A 326 36.17 12.32 -0.09
C ALA A 326 34.98 11.75 0.70
N LEU A 327 35.08 11.68 2.03
CA LEU A 327 34.00 11.14 2.87
C LEU A 327 32.76 12.05 2.88
N LYS A 328 32.92 13.38 2.92
CA LYS A 328 31.80 14.33 2.78
C LYS A 328 31.11 14.16 1.42
N GLY A 329 31.88 14.05 0.33
CA GLY A 329 31.32 13.79 -1.00
C GLY A 329 30.53 12.48 -1.08
N ASN A 330 31.02 11.42 -0.42
CA ASN A 330 30.27 10.15 -0.34
C ASN A 330 28.96 10.30 0.47
N VAL A 331 29.00 11.01 1.59
CA VAL A 331 27.81 11.29 2.41
C VAL A 331 26.76 12.08 1.61
N GLU A 332 27.18 13.14 0.92
CA GLU A 332 26.29 13.93 0.06
C GLU A 332 25.71 13.09 -1.09
N ALA A 333 26.53 12.25 -1.74
CA ALA A 333 26.07 11.39 -2.82
C ALA A 333 24.97 10.43 -2.36
N HIS A 334 25.17 9.75 -1.23
CA HIS A 334 24.19 8.83 -0.67
C HIS A 334 22.90 9.55 -0.24
N ALA A 335 23.03 10.72 0.40
CA ALA A 335 21.88 11.54 0.76
C ALA A 335 21.07 11.99 -0.47
N ASN A 336 21.74 12.41 -1.54
CA ASN A 336 21.07 12.84 -2.77
C ASN A 336 20.36 11.70 -3.49
N GLU A 337 20.95 10.50 -3.50
CA GLU A 337 20.31 9.29 -4.03
C GLU A 337 19.02 8.98 -3.25
N ALA A 338 19.08 8.94 -1.92
CA ALA A 338 17.91 8.70 -1.08
C ALA A 338 16.82 9.75 -1.28
N LYS A 339 17.16 11.04 -1.31
CA LYS A 339 16.22 12.14 -1.55
C LYS A 339 15.56 12.05 -2.93
N ALA A 340 16.31 11.66 -3.96
CA ALA A 340 15.77 11.49 -5.30
C ALA A 340 14.74 10.36 -5.34
N THR A 341 15.01 9.24 -4.67
CA THR A 341 14.05 8.14 -4.54
C THR A 341 12.82 8.54 -3.71
N ILE A 342 12.99 9.22 -2.56
CA ILE A 342 11.87 9.73 -1.75
C ILE A 342 10.92 10.61 -2.56
N ALA A 343 11.45 11.44 -3.47
CA ALA A 343 10.62 12.31 -4.31
C ALA A 343 9.62 11.54 -5.17
N THR A 344 9.94 10.30 -5.56
CA THR A 344 9.11 9.46 -6.45
C THR A 344 8.20 8.48 -5.73
N LEU A 345 8.32 8.30 -4.41
CA LEU A 345 7.49 7.38 -3.63
C LEU A 345 6.11 7.99 -3.35
N ASP A 346 5.04 7.21 -3.40
CA ASP A 346 3.68 7.69 -3.06
C ASP A 346 3.16 7.15 -1.73
N ASN A 347 3.83 6.14 -1.17
CA ASN A 347 3.50 5.53 0.10
C ASN A 347 4.30 6.19 1.25
N ASP A 348 3.60 6.65 2.29
CA ASP A 348 4.20 7.35 3.42
C ASP A 348 5.06 6.45 4.32
N VAL A 349 4.71 5.17 4.43
CA VAL A 349 5.52 4.15 5.11
C VAL A 349 6.85 3.95 4.37
N GLU A 350 6.81 3.75 3.05
CA GLU A 350 8.04 3.58 2.25
C GLU A 350 8.96 4.81 2.33
N VAL A 351 8.38 6.02 2.33
CA VAL A 351 9.13 7.26 2.53
C VAL A 351 9.85 7.28 3.89
N ALA A 352 9.14 6.91 4.97
CA ALA A 352 9.71 6.88 6.31
C ALA A 352 10.80 5.81 6.45
N GLU A 353 10.58 4.61 5.90
CA GLU A 353 11.54 3.51 5.94
C GLU A 353 12.85 3.87 5.21
N LEU A 354 12.73 4.40 4.00
CA LEU A 354 13.89 4.82 3.22
C LEU A 354 14.66 5.97 3.89
N ALA A 355 13.95 6.91 4.51
CA ALA A 355 14.58 8.00 5.26
C ALA A 355 15.37 7.47 6.46
N ASN A 356 14.81 6.53 7.22
CA ASN A 356 15.48 5.90 8.35
C ASN A 356 16.70 5.08 7.92
N GLU A 357 16.61 4.31 6.83
CA GLU A 357 17.74 3.59 6.26
C GLU A 357 18.86 4.58 5.85
N ALA A 358 18.51 5.65 5.14
CA ALA A 358 19.48 6.66 4.69
C ALA A 358 20.15 7.38 5.87
N VAL A 359 19.38 7.83 6.87
CA VAL A 359 19.90 8.49 8.08
C VAL A 359 20.87 7.58 8.83
N THR A 360 20.52 6.30 8.96
CA THR A 360 21.37 5.30 9.61
C THR A 360 22.66 5.09 8.83
N ASN A 361 22.57 4.87 7.52
CA ASN A 361 23.75 4.69 6.67
C ASN A 361 24.68 5.90 6.76
N ILE A 362 24.16 7.12 6.62
CA ILE A 362 24.93 8.37 6.77
C ILE A 362 25.63 8.43 8.12
N THR A 363 24.93 8.07 9.20
CA THR A 363 25.49 8.05 10.56
C THR A 363 26.68 7.10 10.66
N LEU A 364 26.61 5.92 10.04
CA LEU A 364 27.65 4.89 10.10
C LEU A 364 28.79 5.08 9.10
N MET A 365 28.62 5.92 8.06
CA MET A 365 29.63 6.07 7.00
C MET A 365 31.02 6.47 7.52
N GLY A 366 32.06 5.75 7.10
CA GLY A 366 33.44 6.04 7.52
C GLY A 366 33.77 5.69 8.97
N MET A 367 32.87 5.03 9.71
CA MET A 367 33.22 4.30 10.94
C MET A 367 33.88 2.97 10.59
N ASP A 368 34.77 2.48 11.45
CA ASP A 368 35.18 1.07 11.42
C ASP A 368 34.03 0.15 11.89
N ASP A 369 34.13 -1.14 11.57
CA ASP A 369 33.08 -2.14 11.87
C ASP A 369 32.75 -2.22 13.37
N GLU A 370 33.76 -2.12 14.24
CA GLU A 370 33.58 -2.22 15.69
C GLU A 370 32.82 -0.99 16.22
N THR A 371 33.21 0.21 15.77
CA THR A 371 32.54 1.46 16.12
C THR A 371 31.11 1.53 15.57
N ALA A 372 30.89 1.06 14.34
CA ALA A 372 29.56 1.02 13.72
C ALA A 372 28.61 0.10 14.50
N LYS A 373 29.07 -1.12 14.83
CA LYS A 373 28.30 -2.09 15.63
C LYS A 373 28.05 -1.60 17.04
N ALA A 374 29.05 -0.98 17.70
CA ALA A 374 28.87 -0.39 19.02
C ALA A 374 27.80 0.70 19.00
N THR A 375 27.87 1.62 18.03
CA THR A 375 26.87 2.68 17.84
C THR A 375 25.47 2.11 17.63
N ALA A 376 25.31 1.08 16.81
CA ALA A 376 24.02 0.45 16.58
C ALA A 376 23.46 -0.24 17.84
N LYS A 377 24.31 -0.90 18.64
CA LYS A 377 23.88 -1.48 19.92
C LYS A 377 23.45 -0.43 20.93
N ASP A 378 24.14 0.72 20.97
CA ASP A 378 23.75 1.84 21.82
C ASP A 378 22.38 2.40 21.42
N THR A 379 22.10 2.48 20.11
CA THR A 379 20.76 2.85 19.60
C THR A 379 19.69 1.85 20.05
N ILE A 380 19.93 0.54 19.93
CA ILE A 380 18.98 -0.49 20.41
C ILE A 380 18.75 -0.38 21.92
N ALA A 381 19.81 -0.14 22.69
CA ALA A 381 19.72 0.03 24.14
C ALA A 381 18.87 1.26 24.53
N ALA A 382 18.87 2.31 23.71
CA ALA A 382 18.08 3.52 23.93
C ALA A 382 16.56 3.32 23.67
N LEU A 383 16.17 2.27 22.94
CA LEU A 383 14.76 1.91 22.68
C LEU A 383 14.10 1.30 23.93
N SER A 384 13.70 2.17 24.85
CA SER A 384 13.20 1.82 26.20
C SER A 384 11.91 0.97 26.24
N THR A 385 11.24 0.78 25.12
CA THR A 385 10.03 -0.06 25.02
C THR A 385 10.34 -1.51 24.65
N LEU A 386 11.58 -1.82 24.25
CA LEU A 386 12.04 -3.20 24.06
C LEU A 386 12.26 -3.89 25.40
N THR A 387 11.99 -5.20 25.45
CA THR A 387 12.37 -6.03 26.61
C THR A 387 13.87 -6.33 26.58
N PRO A 388 14.50 -6.66 27.72
CA PRO A 388 15.91 -7.05 27.75
C PRO A 388 16.23 -8.21 26.80
N GLU A 389 15.32 -9.18 26.68
CA GLU A 389 15.50 -10.33 25.77
C GLU A 389 15.46 -9.91 24.30
N GLN A 390 14.55 -8.99 23.93
CA GLN A 390 14.51 -8.42 22.57
C GLN A 390 15.78 -7.61 22.27
N GLN A 391 16.24 -6.79 23.21
CA GLN A 391 17.49 -6.02 23.07
C GLN A 391 18.70 -6.95 22.87
N ASP A 392 18.79 -8.05 23.62
CA ASP A 392 19.86 -9.04 23.49
C ASP A 392 19.83 -9.75 22.13
N GLN A 393 18.65 -10.14 21.64
CA GLN A 393 18.49 -10.79 20.34
C GLN A 393 18.91 -9.87 19.18
N LEU A 394 18.45 -8.62 19.21
CA LEU A 394 18.81 -7.61 18.20
C LEU A 394 20.30 -7.27 18.26
N SER A 395 20.88 -7.19 19.46
CA SER A 395 22.33 -6.99 19.62
C SER A 395 23.16 -8.13 19.02
N GLN A 396 22.70 -9.38 19.17
CA GLN A 396 23.34 -10.54 18.53
C GLN A 396 23.19 -10.53 17.02
N ALA A 397 22.09 -9.98 16.49
CA ALA A 397 21.93 -9.79 15.05
C ALA A 397 22.92 -8.74 14.52
N ILE A 398 23.11 -7.63 15.25
CA ILE A 398 24.13 -6.61 14.90
C ILE A 398 25.54 -7.22 14.86
N ASP A 399 25.89 -8.12 15.78
CA ASP A 399 27.20 -8.80 15.76
C ASP A 399 27.43 -9.62 14.49
N LYS A 400 26.36 -10.19 13.93
CA LYS A 400 26.40 -11.00 12.71
C LYS A 400 26.34 -10.17 11.43
N ALA A 401 25.98 -8.89 11.52
CA ALA A 401 25.90 -8.02 10.36
C ALA A 401 27.28 -7.85 9.71
N THR A 402 27.28 -7.89 8.38
CA THR A 402 28.45 -7.83 7.51
C THR A 402 28.54 -6.53 6.71
N SER A 403 27.50 -5.69 6.79
CA SER A 403 27.44 -4.40 6.10
C SER A 403 26.61 -3.37 6.88
N ASN A 404 26.83 -2.09 6.60
CA ASN A 404 26.01 -0.99 7.16
C ASN A 404 24.54 -1.12 6.77
N LYS A 405 24.26 -1.68 5.57
CA LYS A 405 22.89 -1.94 5.12
C LYS A 405 22.18 -2.96 6.02
N GLU A 406 22.84 -4.06 6.35
CA GLU A 406 22.29 -5.07 7.28
C GLU A 406 22.11 -4.47 8.68
N ILE A 407 23.05 -3.65 9.16
CA ILE A 407 22.90 -2.91 10.42
C ILE A 407 21.66 -2.00 10.39
N ALA A 408 21.44 -1.27 9.30
CA ALA A 408 20.27 -0.39 9.14
C ALA A 408 18.95 -1.18 9.16
N GLN A 409 18.89 -2.32 8.48
CA GLN A 409 17.72 -3.20 8.48
C GLN A 409 17.41 -3.74 9.89
N ILE A 410 18.44 -4.14 10.66
CA ILE A 410 18.26 -4.61 12.04
C ILE A 410 17.77 -3.47 12.95
N LEU A 411 18.28 -2.26 12.78
CA LEU A 411 17.83 -1.09 13.54
C LEU A 411 16.37 -0.74 13.23
N GLN A 412 15.96 -0.82 11.97
CA GLN A 412 14.57 -0.65 11.56
C GLN A 412 13.65 -1.71 12.21
N GLN A 413 14.08 -2.97 12.23
CA GLN A 413 13.35 -4.04 12.94
C GLN A 413 13.24 -3.75 14.44
N ALA A 414 14.31 -3.23 15.06
CA ALA A 414 14.31 -2.85 16.47
C ALA A 414 13.28 -1.74 16.76
N GLU A 415 13.22 -0.71 15.92
CA GLU A 415 12.27 0.39 16.03
C GLU A 415 10.82 -0.07 15.83
N ALA A 416 10.56 -0.88 14.82
CA ALA A 416 9.23 -1.45 14.57
C ALA A 416 8.75 -2.29 15.77
N GLN A 417 9.63 -3.13 16.32
CA GLN A 417 9.31 -3.94 17.50
C GLN A 417 9.08 -3.06 18.75
N ALA A 418 9.85 -1.99 18.90
CA ALA A 418 9.71 -1.02 19.98
C ALA A 418 8.37 -0.28 19.92
N GLU A 419 7.94 0.11 18.72
CA GLU A 419 6.64 0.76 18.49
C GLU A 419 5.48 -0.21 18.74
N GLU A 420 5.61 -1.46 18.31
CA GLU A 420 4.60 -2.49 18.56
C GLU A 420 4.41 -2.72 20.07
N ASN A 421 5.51 -2.88 20.82
CA ASN A 421 5.49 -3.00 22.28
C ASN A 421 4.80 -1.81 22.93
N TYR A 422 5.06 -0.58 22.44
CA TYR A 422 4.40 0.62 22.92
C TYR A 422 2.89 0.58 22.65
N LYS A 423 2.46 0.26 21.43
CA LYS A 423 1.05 0.11 21.04
C LYS A 423 0.35 -0.93 21.91
N GLN A 424 0.98 -2.08 22.16
CA GLN A 424 0.46 -3.12 23.05
C GLN A 424 0.35 -2.64 24.51
N GLY A 425 1.36 -1.91 25.01
CA GLY A 425 1.37 -1.32 26.34
C GLY A 425 0.30 -0.24 26.55
N VAL A 426 0.06 0.61 25.54
CA VAL A 426 -1.03 1.61 25.54
C VAL A 426 -2.39 0.92 25.50
N LYS A 427 -2.57 -0.07 24.61
CA LYS A 427 -3.80 -0.89 24.57
C LYS A 427 -4.06 -1.54 25.93
N ALA A 428 -3.04 -2.12 26.57
CA ALA A 428 -3.16 -2.72 27.90
C ALA A 428 -3.49 -1.70 29.01
N LYS A 429 -2.94 -0.47 28.96
CA LYS A 429 -3.28 0.63 29.87
C LYS A 429 -4.71 1.16 29.64
N GLN A 430 -5.12 1.36 28.40
CA GLN A 430 -6.51 1.74 28.07
C GLN A 430 -7.50 0.64 28.48
N PHE A 431 -7.16 -0.63 28.29
CA PHE A 431 -7.97 -1.77 28.76
C PHE A 431 -8.12 -1.79 30.29
N LYS A 432 -7.02 -1.54 31.04
CA LYS A 432 -7.03 -1.45 32.51
C LYS A 432 -7.76 -0.21 33.06
N THR A 433 -7.83 0.88 32.30
CA THR A 433 -8.43 2.15 32.75
C THR A 433 -9.91 2.27 32.34
N VAL A 434 -10.36 1.57 31.29
CA VAL A 434 -11.69 1.82 30.68
C VAL A 434 -12.69 0.66 30.83
N MET A 435 -12.29 -0.58 31.15
CA MET A 435 -13.25 -1.70 31.19
C MET A 435 -13.53 -2.25 32.60
N THR A 436 -14.64 -1.80 33.18
CA THR A 436 -15.39 -2.64 34.13
C THR A 436 -16.12 -3.75 33.35
N PRO A 437 -16.44 -4.91 33.96
CA PRO A 437 -17.11 -6.02 33.27
C PRO A 437 -18.40 -5.63 32.52
N SER A 438 -19.11 -4.59 32.96
CA SER A 438 -20.28 -4.04 32.26
C SER A 438 -19.95 -3.30 30.95
N LYS A 439 -18.76 -2.71 30.82
CA LYS A 439 -18.31 -2.04 29.58
C LYS A 439 -17.75 -3.03 28.56
N LEU A 440 -17.10 -4.13 29.01
CA LEU A 440 -16.69 -5.24 28.15
C LEU A 440 -17.90 -5.91 27.47
N LYS A 441 -19.00 -6.10 28.21
CA LYS A 441 -20.27 -6.62 27.65
C LYS A 441 -20.92 -5.66 26.63
N LYS A 442 -20.77 -4.34 26.79
CA LYS A 442 -21.25 -3.33 25.83
C LYS A 442 -20.35 -3.15 24.60
N TRP A 443 -19.04 -3.36 24.74
CA TRP A 443 -18.08 -3.30 23.64
C TRP A 443 -18.16 -4.54 22.74
N GLN A 444 -18.34 -5.73 23.33
CA GLN A 444 -18.57 -6.97 22.58
C GLN A 444 -19.91 -6.98 21.80
N SER A 445 -20.95 -6.29 22.29
CA SER A 445 -22.23 -6.15 21.57
C SER A 445 -22.21 -5.16 20.40
N ARG A 446 -21.12 -4.41 20.19
CA ARG A 446 -20.97 -3.42 19.09
C ARG A 446 -20.09 -3.91 17.94
N ARG A 447 -19.56 -5.14 18.03
CA ARG A 447 -18.77 -5.78 16.97
C ARG A 447 -19.52 -6.88 16.24
N VAL A 448 -20.79 -7.07 16.58
CA VAL A 448 -21.75 -7.85 15.80
C VAL A 448 -23.01 -7.00 15.70
N THR A 449 -22.99 -6.04 14.78
CA THR A 449 -24.13 -5.63 13.94
C THR A 449 -23.58 -4.74 12.85
#